data_AF-A0A846ZGJ0-F1
#
_entry.id   AF-A0A846ZGJ0-F1
#
_cell.length_a   1.000
_cell.length_b   1.000
_cell.length_c   1.000
_cell.angle_alpha   90.00
_cell.angle_beta   90.00
_cell.angle_gamma   90.00
#
_symmetry.space_group_name_H-M   'P 1'
#
loop_
_entity.id
_entity.type
_entity.pdbx_description
1 polymer ?
#
loop_
_entity_poly.entity_id
_entity_poly.type
_entity_poly.pdbx_seq_one_letter_code
_entity_poly.pdbx_strand_id
1 'polypeptide(L)' 'MNEARAGAPSAGAVPDPFDEETPNTPHWFKTAVFYEVSVRGFADSNNDGYGDLRGLISRLDHLQWLGI' A
#
# COMPACT_ATOMS: atom_id res chain seq x y z
N MET A 1 -14.61 12.14 -30.46
CA MET A 1 -14.28 13.00 -29.30
C MET A 1 -13.61 12.11 -28.28
N ASN A 2 -12.28 12.18 -28.14
CA ASN A 2 -11.53 11.44 -27.13
C ASN A 2 -11.09 12.44 -26.05
N GLU A 3 -11.67 12.37 -24.86
CA GLU A 3 -11.22 13.17 -23.73
C GLU A 3 -10.03 12.47 -23.06
N ALA A 4 -8.86 13.09 -23.19
CA ALA A 4 -7.66 12.74 -22.48
C ALA A 4 -7.84 13.06 -20.99
N ARG A 5 -7.99 12.03 -20.15
CA ARG A 5 -7.75 12.17 -18.71
C ARG A 5 -6.25 12.21 -18.49
N ALA A 6 -5.74 13.38 -18.15
CA ALA A 6 -4.35 13.60 -17.77
C ALA A 6 -3.97 12.64 -16.63
N GLY A 7 -3.02 11.75 -16.91
CA GLY A 7 -2.43 10.87 -15.91
C GLY A 7 -1.66 11.71 -14.90
N ALA A 8 -2.08 11.66 -13.64
CA ALA A 8 -1.23 12.09 -12.54
C ALA A 8 0.06 11.24 -12.57
N PRO A 9 1.24 11.81 -12.26
CA PRO A 9 2.44 11.02 -12.08
C PRO A 9 2.27 10.18 -10.82
N SER A 10 1.77 8.96 -10.98
CA SER A 10 1.73 7.95 -9.92
C SER A 10 3.17 7.62 -9.56
N ALA A 11 3.64 8.15 -8.43
CA ALA A 11 4.80 7.61 -7.74
C ALA A 11 4.68 6.09 -7.77
N GLY A 12 5.69 5.40 -8.33
CA GLY A 12 5.60 4.04 -8.84
C GLY A 12 4.72 3.14 -7.99
N ALA A 13 3.47 2.96 -8.42
CA ALA A 13 2.54 2.08 -7.74
C ALA A 13 3.16 0.70 -7.76
N VAL A 14 3.28 0.08 -6.58
CA VAL A 14 3.64 -1.33 -6.51
C VAL A 14 2.64 -2.06 -7.41
N PRO A 15 3.11 -2.77 -8.45
CA PRO A 15 2.21 -3.44 -9.38
C PRO A 15 1.31 -4.40 -8.62
N ASP A 16 0.00 -4.33 -8.85
CA ASP A 16 -0.95 -5.26 -8.24
C ASP A 16 -0.70 -6.66 -8.81
N PRO A 17 -0.24 -7.63 -8.01
CA PRO A 17 0.07 -8.96 -8.50
C PRO A 17 -1.18 -9.75 -8.94
N PHE A 18 -2.38 -9.24 -8.68
CA PHE A 18 -3.65 -9.89 -9.01
C PHE A 18 -4.39 -9.25 -10.19
N ASP A 19 -3.86 -8.17 -10.77
CA ASP A 19 -4.44 -7.51 -11.94
C ASP A 19 -3.89 -8.11 -13.24
N GLU A 20 -4.79 -8.54 -14.14
CA GLU A 20 -4.45 -9.18 -15.41
C GLU A 20 -3.76 -8.22 -16.41
N GLU A 21 -3.98 -6.90 -16.28
CA GLU A 21 -3.32 -5.89 -17.12
C GLU A 21 -1.96 -5.45 -16.57
N THR A 22 -1.63 -5.80 -15.33
CA THR A 22 -0.38 -5.38 -14.69
C THR A 22 0.80 -6.14 -15.30
N PRO A 23 1.81 -5.44 -15.87
CA PRO A 23 2.99 -6.09 -16.41
C PRO A 23 3.68 -6.89 -15.31
N ASN A 24 3.97 -8.17 -15.56
CA ASN A 24 4.77 -8.96 -14.63
C ASN A 24 6.14 -8.30 -14.49
N THR A 25 6.38 -7.65 -13.34
CA THR A 25 7.66 -7.04 -12.99
C THR A 25 8.42 -7.97 -12.05
N PRO A 26 9.21 -8.93 -12.56
CA PRO A 26 9.86 -9.97 -11.75
C PRO A 26 10.91 -9.43 -10.76
N HIS A 27 11.18 -8.12 -10.76
CA HIS A 27 12.22 -7.48 -9.95
C HIS A 27 11.72 -6.28 -9.13
N TRP A 28 10.40 -6.17 -8.88
CA TRP A 28 9.80 -5.08 -8.10
C TRP A 28 10.51 -4.83 -6.75
N PHE A 29 10.93 -5.91 -6.09
CA PHE A 29 11.60 -5.87 -4.78
C PHE A 29 12.96 -5.14 -4.80
N LYS A 30 13.60 -5.01 -5.97
CA LYS A 30 14.88 -4.29 -6.10
C LYS A 30 14.71 -2.77 -6.02
N THR A 31 13.51 -2.27 -6.30
CA THR A 31 13.18 -0.84 -6.31
C THR A 31 12.14 -0.46 -5.27
N ALA A 32 11.55 -1.44 -4.58
CA ALA A 32 10.55 -1.21 -3.55
C ALA A 32 11.16 -0.63 -2.27
N VAL A 33 10.38 0.21 -1.57
CA VAL A 33 10.68 0.69 -0.23
C VAL A 33 9.90 -0.18 0.75
N PHE A 34 10.59 -0.81 1.70
CA PHE A 34 9.95 -1.66 2.70
C PHE A 34 9.72 -0.90 3.99
N TYR A 35 8.51 -1.03 4.55
CA TYR A 35 8.17 -0.51 5.86
C TYR A 35 7.87 -1.66 6.82
N GLU A 36 8.72 -1.81 7.83
CA GLU A 36 8.47 -2.77 8.91
C GLU A 36 7.61 -2.12 9.99
N VAL A 37 6.53 -2.80 10.36
CA VAL A 37 5.62 -2.34 11.40
C VAL A 37 5.36 -3.45 12.41
N SER A 38 5.48 -3.13 13.70
CA SER A 38 5.08 -4.03 14.76
C SER A 38 3.57 -3.93 14.98
N VAL A 39 2.83 -5.00 14.69
CA VAL A 39 1.36 -5.06 14.80
C VAL A 39 0.89 -4.59 16.17
N ARG A 40 1.52 -5.10 17.24
CA ARG A 40 1.16 -4.78 18.63
C ARG A 40 1.36 -3.32 19.02
N GLY A 41 2.23 -2.59 18.33
CA GLY A 41 2.55 -1.20 18.65
C GLY A 41 1.88 -0.19 17.74
N PHE A 42 1.14 -0.64 16.72
CA PHE A 42 0.76 0.24 15.61
C PHE A 42 -0.63 0.83 15.77
N ALA A 43 -1.66 0.00 15.88
CA ALA A 43 -3.05 0.46 16.02
C ALA A 43 -3.90 -0.59 16.73
N ASP A 44 -4.55 -0.17 17.81
CA ASP A 44 -5.52 -0.94 18.59
C ASP A 44 -6.94 -0.62 18.10
N SER A 45 -7.70 -1.65 17.70
CA SER A 45 -9.07 -1.50 17.19
C SER A 45 -10.16 -1.85 18.19
N ASN A 46 -9.83 -2.52 19.29
CA ASN A 46 -10.77 -3.05 20.27
C ASN A 46 -10.59 -2.46 21.68
N ASN A 47 -9.63 -1.56 21.85
CA ASN A 47 -9.28 -0.85 23.07
C ASN A 47 -8.80 -1.79 24.20
N ASP A 48 -8.09 -2.86 23.85
CA ASP A 48 -7.46 -3.79 24.80
C ASP A 48 -6.02 -3.39 25.19
N GLY A 49 -5.47 -2.34 24.57
CA GLY A 49 -4.13 -1.82 24.82
C GLY A 49 -3.04 -2.45 23.94
N TYR A 50 -3.39 -3.38 23.05
CA TYR A 50 -2.48 -3.99 22.11
C TYR A 50 -2.96 -3.77 20.67
N GLY A 51 -2.03 -3.41 19.81
CA GLY A 51 -2.33 -3.32 18.39
C GLY A 51 -2.67 -4.67 17.78
N ASP A 52 -3.57 -4.65 16.80
CA ASP A 52 -4.14 -5.84 16.18
C ASP A 52 -4.23 -5.69 14.65
N LEU A 53 -4.52 -6.79 13.95
CA LEU A 53 -4.57 -6.80 12.48
C LEU A 53 -5.69 -5.92 11.92
N ARG A 54 -6.83 -5.78 12.62
CA ARG A 54 -7.91 -4.88 12.17
C ARG A 54 -7.48 -3.43 12.32
N GLY A 55 -6.77 -3.11 13.39
CA GLY A 55 -6.13 -1.81 13.58
C GLY A 55 -5.14 -1.50 12.46
N LEU A 56 -4.25 -2.44 12.11
CA LEU A 56 -3.33 -2.29 10.98
C LEU A 56 -4.06 -2.05 9.65
N ILE A 57 -5.07 -2.86 9.34
CA ILE A 57 -5.86 -2.74 8.10
C ILE A 57 -6.49 -1.35 7.99
N SER A 58 -7.00 -0.79 9.09
CA SER A 58 -7.62 0.54 9.11
C SER A 58 -6.68 1.70 8.77
N ARG A 59 -5.37 1.44 8.70
CA ARG A 59 -4.33 2.43 8.38
C ARG A 59 -3.64 2.17 7.04
N LEU A 60 -4.06 1.17 6.26
CA LEU A 60 -3.44 0.90 4.95
C LEU A 60 -3.53 2.09 4.01
N ASP A 61 -4.65 2.83 4.02
CA ASP A 61 -4.80 4.07 3.24
C ASP A 61 -3.74 5.12 3.61
N HIS A 62 -3.33 5.17 4.88
CA HIS A 62 -2.27 6.08 5.34
C HIS A 62 -0.89 5.64 4.83
N LEU A 63 -0.60 4.34 4.84
CA LEU A 63 0.65 3.82 4.29
C LEU A 63 0.73 4.05 2.78
N GLN A 64 -0.38 3.84 2.07
CA GLN A 64 -0.48 4.14 0.64
C GLN A 64 -0.25 5.63 0.36
N TRP A 65 -0.84 6.53 1.16
CA TRP A 65 -0.60 7.97 1.05
C TRP A 65 0.88 8.33 1.27
N LEU A 66 1.56 7.64 2.19
CA LEU A 66 2.99 7.83 2.45
C LEU A 66 3.87 7.35 1.27
N GLY A 67 3.33 6.50 0.39
CA GLY A 67 4.03 6.01 -0.81
C GLY A 67 4.91 4.79 -0.56
N ILE A 68 4.56 3.98 0.44
CA ILE A 68 5.18 2.68 0.78
C ILE A 68 4.24 1.53 0.45
#